data_AF-A0A7M3MDF7-F1
#
_entry.id   AF-A0A7M3MDF7-F1
#
_cell.length_a   1.000
_cell.length_b   1.000
_cell.length_c   1.000
_cell.angle_alpha   90.00
_cell.angle_beta   90.00
_cell.angle_gamma   90.00
#
_symmetry.space_group_name_H-M   'P 1'
#
loop_
_entity.id
_entity.type
_entity.pdbx_description
1 polymer ?
#
loop_
_entity_poly.entity_id
_entity_poly.type
_entity_poly.pdbx_seq_one_letter_code
_entity_poly.pdbx_strand_id
1 'polypeptide(L)'
;MRHVKIACLLFLILLLVSWYLKTGLPAPSAIDPRLLAEPVQERLEMQPFTVRGEHVDYTITPLYSYDLHGLVVSCHDTDGMFDYYHDVWGDTLNVKDLCVVWGSNVESDIYTKLSYSSGSYTCYVSSSDSATWSAFEQSRLSNNHLLTDDPRIASALRNTDVGDQVRIRGYLAQYSHDQGFERGTSTTRTDTGDGACETIFVTDYDVLARFGGPWRTIHSASIVGFLGTLLLLAGWFVYRLFAPESLNDVERFVDKATRCAEHGDLNGALRMLAKAIERNPYRPDIFNARAAVHEALGDPDAADNDRRRASDLGGEQPFVTPAAVQERDVSRSRAHAGYRPPWLDEDGH
;
A
#
# COMPACT_ATOMS: atom_id res chain seq x y z
N MET A 1 8.01 19.01 2.80
CA MET A 1 7.15 17.90 3.30
C MET A 1 5.66 18.02 3.00
N ARG A 2 5.02 19.20 3.08
CA ARG A 2 3.59 19.35 2.73
C ARG A 2 3.26 18.79 1.35
N HIS A 3 4.03 19.15 0.32
CA HIS A 3 3.84 18.64 -1.05
C HIS A 3 4.06 17.13 -1.17
N VAL A 4 5.05 16.57 -0.47
CA VAL A 4 5.32 15.12 -0.45
C VAL A 4 4.14 14.36 0.17
N LYS A 5 3.54 14.88 1.24
CA LYS A 5 2.34 14.28 1.86
C LYS A 5 1.14 14.31 0.92
N ILE A 6 0.93 15.44 0.23
CA ILE A 6 -0.15 15.56 -0.78
C ILE A 6 0.08 14.58 -1.92
N ALA A 7 1.31 14.51 -2.47
CA ALA A 7 1.65 13.58 -3.53
C ALA A 7 1.44 12.12 -3.11
N CYS A 8 1.84 11.75 -1.90
CA CYS A 8 1.60 10.41 -1.33
C CYS A 8 0.11 10.06 -1.29
N LEU A 9 -0.73 10.98 -0.82
CA LEU A 9 -2.19 10.78 -0.82
C LEU A 9 -2.76 10.67 -2.24
N LEU A 10 -2.30 11.48 -3.18
CA LEU A 10 -2.73 11.41 -4.57
C LEU A 10 -2.35 10.07 -5.22
N PHE A 11 -1.13 9.58 -5.00
CA PHE A 11 -0.72 8.27 -5.48
C PHE A 11 -1.48 7.13 -4.81
N LEU A 12 -1.84 7.25 -3.52
CA LEU A 12 -2.69 6.28 -2.85
C LEU A 12 -4.09 6.23 -3.48
N ILE A 13 -4.71 7.38 -3.73
CA ILE A 13 -6.02 7.45 -4.39
C ILE A 13 -5.92 6.86 -5.81
N LEU A 14 -4.90 7.26 -6.57
CA LEU A 14 -4.71 6.75 -7.93
C LEU A 14 -4.45 5.24 -7.94
N LEU A 15 -3.71 4.72 -6.96
CA LEU A 15 -3.47 3.29 -6.76
C LEU A 15 -4.79 2.55 -6.53
N LEU A 16 -5.65 3.03 -5.63
CA LEU A 16 -6.93 2.40 -5.34
C LEU A 16 -7.88 2.44 -6.54
N VAL A 17 -7.98 3.59 -7.21
CA VAL A 17 -8.84 3.75 -8.40
C VAL A 17 -8.35 2.88 -9.56
N SER A 18 -7.06 2.91 -9.86
CA SER A 18 -6.48 2.08 -10.92
C SER A 18 -6.52 0.59 -10.57
N TRP A 19 -6.46 0.22 -9.29
CA TRP A 19 -6.65 -1.16 -8.84
C TRP A 19 -8.06 -1.63 -9.17
N TYR A 20 -9.09 -0.85 -8.82
CA TYR A 20 -10.48 -1.17 -9.12
C TYR A 20 -10.75 -1.26 -10.63
N LEU A 21 -10.24 -0.30 -11.41
CA LEU A 21 -10.52 -0.23 -12.85
C LEU A 21 -9.71 -1.21 -13.69
N LYS A 22 -8.60 -1.75 -13.18
CA LYS A 22 -7.83 -2.78 -13.88
C LYS A 22 -8.32 -4.20 -13.61
N THR A 23 -9.12 -4.42 -12.57
CA THR A 23 -9.60 -5.74 -12.15
C THR A 23 -11.02 -6.02 -12.62
N GLY A 24 -11.27 -7.22 -13.12
CA GLY A 24 -12.60 -7.63 -13.56
C GLY A 24 -12.53 -8.55 -14.77
N LEU A 25 -13.69 -8.81 -15.35
CA LEU A 25 -13.85 -9.61 -16.55
C LEU A 25 -14.41 -8.72 -17.67
N PRO A 26 -14.00 -8.95 -18.93
CA PRO A 26 -14.54 -8.21 -20.08
C PRO A 26 -16.04 -8.47 -20.23
N ALA A 27 -16.76 -7.52 -20.83
CA ALA A 27 -18.13 -7.76 -21.28
C ALA A 27 -18.13 -8.77 -22.45
N PRO A 28 -19.24 -9.52 -22.68
CA PRO A 28 -19.30 -10.51 -23.75
C PRO A 28 -18.99 -9.94 -25.14
N SER A 29 -19.35 -8.68 -25.40
CA SER A 29 -19.06 -7.98 -26.65
C SER A 29 -17.57 -7.73 -26.91
N ALA A 30 -16.73 -7.85 -25.88
CA ALA A 30 -15.28 -7.69 -25.98
C ALA A 30 -14.54 -9.04 -26.01
N ILE A 31 -15.25 -10.17 -26.01
CA ILE A 31 -14.67 -11.50 -26.15
C ILE A 31 -14.22 -11.72 -27.60
N ASP A 32 -12.98 -12.15 -27.76
CA ASP A 32 -12.40 -12.55 -29.03
C ASP A 32 -13.10 -13.83 -29.50
N PRO A 33 -13.65 -13.87 -30.73
CA PRO A 33 -14.41 -15.01 -31.23
C PRO A 33 -13.66 -16.35 -31.20
N ARG A 34 -12.32 -16.34 -31.18
CA ARG A 34 -11.51 -17.57 -31.10
C ARG A 34 -11.72 -18.32 -29.79
N LEU A 35 -12.13 -17.64 -28.72
CA LEU A 35 -12.43 -18.28 -27.43
C LEU A 35 -13.70 -19.15 -27.47
N LEU A 36 -14.49 -19.07 -28.54
CA LEU A 36 -15.68 -19.92 -28.71
C LEU A 36 -15.32 -21.33 -29.20
N ALA A 37 -14.09 -21.52 -29.72
CA ALA A 37 -13.62 -22.81 -30.20
C ALA A 37 -13.25 -23.75 -29.03
N GLU A 38 -13.45 -25.05 -29.23
CA GLU A 38 -12.91 -26.06 -28.32
C GLU A 38 -11.38 -26.16 -28.47
N PRO A 39 -10.66 -26.53 -27.39
CA PRO A 39 -9.23 -26.78 -27.46
C PRO A 39 -8.91 -27.88 -28.47
N VAL A 40 -7.88 -27.66 -29.28
CA VAL A 40 -7.38 -28.70 -30.18
C VAL A 40 -6.47 -29.60 -29.38
N GLN A 41 -6.82 -30.88 -29.27
CA GLN A 41 -6.04 -31.89 -28.56
C GLN A 41 -5.81 -33.10 -29.49
N GLU A 42 -4.55 -33.36 -29.85
CA GLU A 42 -4.19 -34.46 -30.76
C GLU A 42 -3.12 -35.33 -30.14
N ARG A 43 -3.27 -36.66 -30.27
CA ARG A 43 -2.32 -37.61 -29.68
C ARG A 43 -0.96 -37.42 -30.33
N LEU A 44 0.06 -37.25 -29.50
CA LEU A 44 1.41 -36.97 -29.95
C LEU A 44 2.34 -38.15 -29.62
N GLU A 45 3.10 -38.61 -30.60
CA GLU A 45 4.16 -39.60 -30.40
C GLU A 45 5.52 -38.88 -30.43
N MET A 46 5.87 -38.30 -29.27
CA MET A 46 7.14 -37.60 -29.06
C MET A 46 7.91 -38.29 -27.92
N GLN A 47 9.22 -38.43 -28.07
CA GLN A 47 10.06 -38.97 -27.01
C GLN A 47 10.14 -37.98 -25.84
N PRO A 48 10.23 -38.46 -24.58
CA PRO A 48 10.53 -37.59 -23.46
C PRO A 48 11.81 -36.79 -23.68
N PHE A 49 11.84 -35.57 -23.18
CA PHE A 49 13.01 -34.69 -23.27
C PHE A 49 13.28 -34.02 -21.93
N THR A 50 14.51 -33.57 -21.74
CA THR A 50 14.93 -32.91 -20.50
C THR A 50 14.99 -31.40 -20.70
N VAL A 51 14.45 -30.66 -19.74
CA VAL A 51 14.59 -29.20 -19.64
C VAL A 51 15.23 -28.86 -18.32
N ARG A 52 15.95 -27.73 -18.29
CA ARG A 52 16.64 -27.28 -17.09
C ARG A 52 15.86 -26.13 -16.45
N GLY A 53 15.38 -26.35 -15.22
CA GLY A 53 14.93 -25.27 -14.34
C GLY A 53 16.13 -24.55 -13.72
N GLU A 54 15.92 -23.79 -12.64
CA GLU A 54 17.02 -23.01 -12.05
C GLU A 54 18.17 -23.91 -11.56
N HIS A 55 17.82 -24.94 -10.79
CA HIS A 55 18.79 -25.84 -10.16
C HIS A 55 18.52 -27.34 -10.39
N VAL A 56 17.39 -27.66 -11.03
CA VAL A 56 16.89 -29.04 -11.21
C VAL A 56 16.65 -29.31 -12.70
N ASP A 57 16.98 -30.51 -13.16
CA ASP A 57 16.65 -30.98 -14.49
C ASP A 57 15.32 -31.76 -14.44
N TYR A 58 14.38 -31.40 -15.30
CA TYR A 58 13.07 -32.02 -15.37
C TYR A 58 12.97 -32.87 -16.63
N THR A 59 12.39 -34.06 -16.50
CA THR A 59 12.01 -34.89 -17.64
C THR A 59 10.56 -34.59 -18.00
N ILE A 60 10.33 -34.09 -19.21
CA ILE A 60 9.01 -33.83 -19.77
C ILE A 60 8.61 -35.01 -20.64
N THR A 61 7.42 -35.56 -20.40
CA THR A 61 6.82 -36.63 -21.21
C THR A 61 5.55 -36.11 -21.89
N PRO A 62 5.63 -35.63 -23.14
CA PRO A 62 4.48 -35.16 -23.89
C PRO A 62 3.51 -36.30 -24.23
N LEU A 63 2.21 -36.06 -24.07
CA LEU A 63 1.15 -37.03 -24.39
C LEU A 63 0.28 -36.58 -25.56
N TYR A 64 -0.03 -35.28 -25.62
CA TYR A 64 -0.86 -34.67 -26.65
C TYR A 64 -0.31 -33.30 -27.03
N SER A 65 -0.41 -32.91 -28.30
CA SER A 65 -0.33 -31.50 -28.66
C SER A 65 -1.62 -30.80 -28.25
N TYR A 66 -1.50 -29.57 -27.77
CA TYR A 66 -2.61 -28.80 -27.21
C TYR A 66 -2.58 -27.35 -27.67
N ASP A 67 -3.74 -26.81 -28.05
CA ASP A 67 -3.95 -25.41 -28.42
C ASP A 67 -5.29 -24.92 -27.84
N LEU A 68 -5.21 -24.09 -26.81
CA LEU A 68 -6.34 -23.56 -26.05
C LEU A 68 -6.43 -22.05 -26.26
N HIS A 69 -7.61 -21.57 -26.66
CA HIS A 69 -7.97 -20.16 -26.58
C HIS A 69 -8.97 -19.99 -25.44
N GLY A 70 -8.72 -19.08 -24.50
CA GLY A 70 -9.63 -18.92 -23.37
C GLY A 70 -9.50 -17.61 -22.61
N LEU A 71 -10.49 -17.36 -21.76
CA LEU A 71 -10.54 -16.22 -20.85
C LEU A 71 -10.00 -16.64 -19.48
N VAL A 72 -9.02 -15.90 -18.96
CA VAL A 72 -8.49 -16.10 -17.61
C VAL A 72 -9.49 -15.55 -16.59
N VAL A 73 -10.05 -16.42 -15.76
CA VAL A 73 -11.06 -16.07 -14.74
C VAL A 73 -10.49 -16.08 -13.32
N SER A 74 -9.40 -16.79 -13.12
CA SER A 74 -8.61 -16.75 -11.89
C SER A 74 -7.17 -17.10 -12.19
N CYS A 75 -6.26 -16.58 -11.38
CA CYS A 75 -4.85 -16.94 -11.43
C CYS A 75 -4.36 -17.22 -10.02
N HIS A 76 -3.57 -18.26 -9.86
CA HIS A 76 -2.75 -18.43 -8.68
C HIS A 76 -1.34 -17.95 -9.03
N ASP A 77 -0.94 -16.86 -8.39
CA ASP A 77 0.40 -16.32 -8.55
C ASP A 77 1.29 -16.96 -7.49
N THR A 78 2.22 -17.80 -7.94
CA THR A 78 3.29 -18.36 -7.10
C THR A 78 4.31 -17.30 -6.71
N ASP A 79 4.29 -16.12 -7.35
CA ASP A 79 5.25 -15.03 -7.16
C ASP A 79 4.69 -13.87 -6.31
N GLY A 80 3.75 -14.17 -5.41
CA GLY A 80 3.49 -13.28 -4.29
C GLY A 80 4.81 -13.00 -3.54
N MET A 81 5.05 -11.76 -3.14
CA MET A 81 6.27 -11.17 -2.52
C MET A 81 6.93 -11.96 -1.36
N PHE A 82 6.43 -13.14 -1.01
CA PHE A 82 7.09 -14.15 -0.22
C PHE A 82 7.11 -15.46 -1.00
N ASP A 83 8.30 -15.76 -1.49
CA ASP A 83 8.84 -16.91 -2.24
C ASP A 83 8.65 -18.26 -1.52
N TYR A 84 7.51 -18.49 -0.86
CA TYR A 84 7.39 -19.53 0.14
C TYR A 84 7.19 -20.94 -0.45
N TYR A 85 6.88 -21.08 -1.75
CA TYR A 85 6.57 -22.38 -2.35
C TYR A 85 7.66 -22.94 -3.28
N HIS A 86 8.46 -22.07 -3.92
CA HIS A 86 9.65 -22.49 -4.69
C HIS A 86 10.61 -23.32 -3.82
N ASP A 87 10.77 -22.92 -2.56
CA ASP A 87 11.66 -23.59 -1.59
C ASP A 87 11.10 -24.89 -0.97
N VAL A 88 9.78 -25.10 -0.97
CA VAL A 88 9.17 -26.24 -0.25
C VAL A 88 9.16 -27.53 -1.09
N TRP A 89 9.10 -27.41 -2.42
CA TRP A 89 8.98 -28.56 -3.32
C TRP A 89 10.02 -28.60 -4.44
N GLY A 90 10.81 -27.54 -4.64
CA GLY A 90 11.81 -27.50 -5.71
C GLY A 90 11.20 -27.53 -7.12
N ASP A 91 9.94 -27.12 -7.30
CA ASP A 91 9.29 -26.99 -8.62
C ASP A 91 9.47 -25.57 -9.18
N THR A 92 10.63 -25.35 -9.80
CA THR A 92 10.99 -24.08 -10.46
C THR A 92 10.48 -24.00 -11.91
N LEU A 93 9.91 -25.09 -12.44
CA LEU A 93 9.50 -25.15 -13.84
C LEU A 93 8.06 -24.66 -14.05
N ASN A 94 7.18 -24.83 -13.05
CA ASN A 94 5.84 -24.27 -13.10
C ASN A 94 5.87 -22.76 -12.90
N VAL A 95 5.48 -22.01 -13.94
CA VAL A 95 5.56 -20.54 -13.93
C VAL A 95 4.32 -19.90 -13.36
N LYS A 96 3.14 -20.41 -13.71
CA LYS A 96 1.87 -19.81 -13.29
C LYS A 96 0.72 -20.77 -13.50
N ASP A 97 -0.22 -20.75 -12.56
CA ASP A 97 -1.46 -21.50 -12.68
C ASP A 97 -2.61 -20.59 -13.12
N LEU A 98 -3.29 -20.98 -14.20
CA LEU A 98 -4.41 -20.22 -14.77
C LEU A 98 -5.68 -21.06 -14.78
N CYS A 99 -6.74 -20.49 -14.20
CA CYS A 99 -8.09 -20.97 -14.43
C CYS A 99 -8.68 -20.28 -15.66
N VAL A 100 -9.04 -21.09 -16.65
CA VAL A 100 -9.45 -20.62 -17.98
C VAL A 100 -10.82 -21.17 -18.33
N VAL A 101 -11.66 -20.35 -18.95
CA VAL A 101 -12.98 -20.74 -19.51
C VAL A 101 -13.08 -20.37 -20.99
N TRP A 102 -13.87 -21.14 -21.75
CA TRP A 102 -14.04 -20.97 -23.20
C TRP A 102 -15.43 -21.48 -23.65
N GLY A 103 -15.68 -21.46 -24.96
CA GLY A 103 -16.90 -21.99 -25.58
C GLY A 103 -18.17 -21.27 -25.11
N SER A 104 -19.23 -22.02 -24.84
CA SER A 104 -20.52 -21.45 -24.38
C SER A 104 -20.42 -20.63 -23.10
N ASN A 105 -19.41 -20.90 -22.26
CA ASN A 105 -19.22 -20.15 -21.01
C ASN A 105 -18.86 -18.69 -21.27
N VAL A 106 -18.26 -18.36 -22.42
CA VAL A 106 -17.91 -16.98 -22.80
C VAL A 106 -18.77 -16.43 -23.95
N GLU A 107 -19.60 -17.27 -24.57
CA GLU A 107 -20.62 -16.85 -25.54
C GLU A 107 -21.75 -16.05 -24.88
N SER A 108 -22.09 -16.41 -23.65
CA SER A 108 -23.07 -15.70 -22.81
C SER A 108 -22.38 -14.88 -21.73
N ASP A 109 -23.14 -14.10 -20.95
CA ASP A 109 -22.61 -13.35 -19.80
C ASP A 109 -22.40 -14.21 -18.53
N ILE A 110 -22.55 -15.54 -18.63
CA ILE A 110 -22.59 -16.44 -17.47
C ILE A 110 -21.30 -16.40 -16.65
N TYR A 111 -20.14 -16.33 -17.32
CA TYR A 111 -18.84 -16.22 -16.67
C TYR A 111 -18.70 -14.98 -15.79
N THR A 112 -19.48 -13.92 -16.03
CA THR A 112 -19.44 -12.69 -15.21
C THR A 112 -20.26 -12.80 -13.93
N LYS A 113 -21.11 -13.82 -13.81
CA LYS A 113 -22.04 -14.05 -12.68
C LYS A 113 -21.52 -15.08 -11.68
N LEU A 114 -20.36 -15.67 -11.97
CA LEU A 114 -19.73 -16.71 -11.16
C LEU A 114 -18.62 -16.12 -10.29
N SER A 115 -18.37 -16.77 -9.15
CA SER A 115 -17.22 -16.48 -8.30
C SER A 115 -16.13 -17.50 -8.55
N TYR A 116 -14.92 -17.02 -8.84
CA TYR A 116 -13.74 -17.84 -9.08
C TYR A 116 -12.67 -17.58 -8.02
N SER A 117 -11.99 -18.64 -7.61
CA SER A 117 -10.77 -18.55 -6.83
C SER A 117 -9.83 -19.69 -7.18
N SER A 118 -8.53 -19.47 -7.05
CA SER A 118 -7.53 -20.53 -7.22
C SER A 118 -6.85 -20.83 -5.89
N GLY A 119 -6.85 -22.10 -5.49
CA GLY A 119 -5.94 -22.63 -4.48
C GLY A 119 -4.64 -23.10 -5.13
N SER A 120 -3.79 -23.79 -4.35
CA SER A 120 -2.48 -24.27 -4.83
C SER A 120 -2.55 -25.23 -6.01
N TYR A 121 -3.67 -25.93 -6.22
CA TYR A 121 -3.82 -26.94 -7.28
C TYR A 121 -5.25 -27.05 -7.84
N THR A 122 -6.12 -26.08 -7.52
CA THR A 122 -7.54 -26.20 -7.85
C THR A 122 -8.11 -24.85 -8.20
N CYS A 123 -8.76 -24.79 -9.36
CA CYS A 123 -9.69 -23.71 -9.65
C CYS A 123 -11.05 -24.03 -9.02
N TYR A 124 -11.49 -23.17 -8.13
CA TYR A 124 -12.82 -23.21 -7.55
C TYR A 124 -13.73 -22.24 -8.31
N VAL A 125 -14.89 -22.74 -8.70
CA VAL A 125 -15.97 -21.97 -9.30
C VAL A 125 -17.24 -22.21 -8.50
N SER A 126 -17.99 -21.15 -8.23
CA SER A 126 -19.23 -21.24 -7.47
C SER A 126 -20.26 -20.20 -7.90
N SER A 127 -21.53 -20.52 -7.72
CA SER A 127 -22.68 -19.61 -7.87
C SER A 127 -23.64 -19.82 -6.72
N SER A 128 -24.21 -18.73 -6.20
CA SER A 128 -25.37 -18.80 -5.29
C SER A 128 -26.70 -18.94 -6.04
N ASP A 129 -26.72 -18.65 -7.34
CA ASP A 129 -27.90 -18.79 -8.20
C ASP A 129 -27.88 -20.13 -8.96
N SER A 130 -28.93 -20.94 -8.74
CA SER A 130 -29.09 -22.26 -9.34
C SER A 130 -29.28 -22.22 -10.85
N ALA A 131 -29.96 -21.18 -11.37
CA ALA A 131 -30.10 -21.02 -12.82
C ALA A 131 -28.75 -20.73 -13.47
N THR A 132 -27.96 -19.83 -12.86
CA THR A 132 -26.58 -19.53 -13.29
C THR A 132 -25.71 -20.78 -13.24
N TRP A 133 -25.77 -21.56 -12.15
CA TRP A 133 -24.97 -22.78 -12.02
C TRP A 133 -25.33 -23.83 -13.07
N SER A 134 -26.62 -24.02 -13.35
CA SER A 134 -27.10 -24.99 -14.34
C SER A 134 -26.75 -24.63 -15.78
N ALA A 135 -26.55 -23.33 -16.06
CA ALA A 135 -26.15 -22.84 -17.37
C ALA A 135 -24.64 -22.84 -17.59
N PHE A 136 -23.85 -23.00 -16.53
CA PHE A 136 -22.38 -23.06 -16.61
C PHE A 136 -21.92 -24.46 -17.00
N GLU A 137 -21.15 -24.56 -18.08
CA GLU A 137 -20.63 -25.83 -18.58
C GLU A 137 -19.27 -26.12 -17.92
N GLN A 138 -19.27 -27.02 -16.94
CA GLN A 138 -18.05 -27.35 -16.18
C GLN A 138 -16.96 -27.98 -17.05
N SER A 139 -17.32 -28.69 -18.12
CA SER A 139 -16.35 -29.28 -19.07
C SER A 139 -15.61 -28.23 -19.94
N ARG A 140 -16.04 -26.97 -19.89
CA ARG A 140 -15.44 -25.80 -20.56
C ARG A 140 -14.77 -24.85 -19.57
N LEU A 141 -14.21 -25.43 -18.52
CA LEU A 141 -13.32 -24.83 -17.55
C LEU A 141 -12.12 -25.75 -17.37
N SER A 142 -10.93 -25.17 -17.24
CA SER A 142 -9.70 -25.91 -17.02
C SER A 142 -8.79 -25.17 -16.06
N ASN A 143 -8.13 -25.94 -15.19
CA ASN A 143 -7.12 -25.46 -14.26
C ASN A 143 -5.74 -25.86 -14.80
N ASN A 144 -5.06 -24.91 -15.40
CA ASN A 144 -3.84 -25.15 -16.17
C ASN A 144 -2.61 -24.84 -15.31
N HIS A 145 -1.68 -25.79 -15.24
CA HIS A 145 -0.34 -25.63 -14.68
C HIS A 145 0.65 -25.44 -15.83
N LEU A 146 1.23 -24.24 -15.94
CA LEU A 146 1.95 -23.82 -17.14
C LEU A 146 3.46 -23.88 -16.92
N LEU A 147 4.07 -24.86 -17.57
CA LEU A 147 5.50 -25.14 -17.51
C LEU A 147 6.21 -24.54 -18.72
N THR A 148 7.36 -23.92 -18.53
CA THR A 148 8.22 -23.52 -19.65
C THR A 148 9.64 -23.23 -19.18
N ASP A 149 10.63 -23.54 -20.02
CA ASP A 149 12.03 -23.13 -19.85
C ASP A 149 12.39 -21.88 -20.67
N ASP A 150 11.47 -21.36 -21.50
CA ASP A 150 11.70 -20.12 -22.26
C ASP A 150 11.41 -18.89 -21.37
N PRO A 151 12.42 -18.05 -21.06
CA PRO A 151 12.24 -16.89 -20.20
C PRO A 151 11.27 -15.84 -20.77
N ARG A 152 11.07 -15.80 -22.10
CA ARG A 152 10.11 -14.89 -22.75
C ARG A 152 8.69 -15.35 -22.50
N ILE A 153 8.41 -16.64 -22.66
CA ILE A 153 7.10 -17.24 -22.35
C ILE A 153 6.84 -17.10 -20.85
N ALA A 154 7.83 -17.43 -20.02
CA ALA A 154 7.70 -17.30 -18.57
C ALA A 154 7.35 -15.86 -18.14
N SER A 155 8.01 -14.85 -18.74
CA SER A 155 7.68 -13.46 -18.49
C SER A 155 6.27 -13.09 -18.96
N ALA A 156 5.83 -13.60 -20.12
CA ALA A 156 4.48 -13.36 -20.61
C ALA A 156 3.42 -13.96 -19.68
N LEU A 157 3.62 -15.19 -19.23
CA LEU A 157 2.76 -15.89 -18.26
C LEU A 157 2.67 -15.15 -16.93
N ARG A 158 3.80 -14.75 -16.33
CA ARG A 158 3.80 -13.97 -15.09
C ARG A 158 2.99 -12.68 -15.20
N ASN A 159 3.05 -12.02 -16.36
CA ASN A 159 2.33 -10.78 -16.67
C ASN A 159 0.86 -10.97 -17.09
N THR A 160 0.31 -12.18 -17.00
CA THR A 160 -1.11 -12.44 -17.28
C THR A 160 -1.95 -12.16 -16.04
N ASP A 161 -3.03 -11.39 -16.19
CA ASP A 161 -3.98 -11.08 -15.12
C ASP A 161 -5.37 -11.66 -15.43
N VAL A 162 -6.21 -11.75 -14.39
CA VAL A 162 -7.64 -12.04 -14.56
C VAL A 162 -8.28 -11.07 -15.56
N GLY A 163 -9.09 -11.62 -16.45
CA GLY A 163 -9.76 -10.92 -17.55
C GLY A 163 -8.97 -10.94 -18.86
N ASP A 164 -7.68 -11.29 -18.85
CA ASP A 164 -6.91 -11.45 -20.08
C ASP A 164 -7.45 -12.62 -20.92
N GLN A 165 -7.47 -12.42 -22.24
CA GLN A 165 -7.85 -13.43 -23.22
C GLN A 165 -6.58 -13.95 -23.87
N VAL A 166 -6.35 -15.25 -23.79
CA VAL A 166 -5.04 -15.85 -24.03
C VAL A 166 -5.16 -17.02 -24.99
N ARG A 167 -4.06 -17.31 -25.68
CA ARG A 167 -3.84 -18.57 -26.37
C ARG A 167 -2.64 -19.27 -25.74
N ILE A 168 -2.85 -20.52 -25.34
CA ILE A 168 -1.84 -21.39 -24.76
C ILE A 168 -1.62 -22.53 -25.73
N ARG A 169 -0.39 -22.67 -26.23
CA ARG A 169 -0.02 -23.77 -27.12
C ARG A 169 1.20 -24.50 -26.58
N GLY A 170 1.15 -25.82 -26.68
CA GLY A 170 2.18 -26.68 -26.11
C GLY A 170 1.80 -28.14 -26.12
N TYR A 171 2.22 -28.83 -25.05
CA TYR A 171 1.95 -30.25 -24.86
C TYR A 171 1.27 -30.48 -23.53
N LEU A 172 0.18 -31.24 -23.52
CA LEU A 172 -0.26 -31.89 -22.27
C LEU A 172 0.83 -32.91 -21.92
N ALA A 173 1.54 -32.67 -20.82
CA ALA A 173 2.73 -33.41 -20.48
C ALA A 173 2.77 -33.79 -19.00
N GLN A 174 3.32 -34.97 -18.73
CA GLN A 174 3.79 -35.32 -17.40
C GLN A 174 5.19 -34.74 -17.21
N TYR A 175 5.55 -34.38 -15.98
CA TYR A 175 6.91 -33.95 -15.66
C TYR A 175 7.37 -34.51 -14.33
N SER A 176 8.66 -34.81 -14.26
CA SER A 176 9.30 -35.34 -13.07
C SER A 176 10.72 -34.82 -12.93
N HIS A 177 11.27 -34.92 -11.73
CA HIS A 177 12.69 -34.75 -11.52
C HIS A 177 13.24 -35.86 -10.62
N ASP A 178 14.52 -36.13 -10.79
CA ASP A 178 15.31 -37.18 -10.15
C ASP A 178 15.45 -37.04 -8.62
N GLN A 179 15.06 -35.89 -8.05
CA GLN A 179 14.96 -35.70 -6.60
C GLN A 179 13.62 -36.16 -5.97
N GLY A 180 12.76 -36.87 -6.72
CA GLY A 180 11.56 -37.55 -6.17
C GLY A 180 10.23 -36.83 -6.38
N PHE A 181 10.11 -36.00 -7.40
CA PHE A 181 8.86 -35.35 -7.81
C PHE A 181 8.37 -35.94 -9.13
N GLU A 182 7.08 -36.23 -9.21
CA GLU A 182 6.40 -36.61 -10.45
C GLU A 182 4.98 -36.05 -10.44
N ARG A 183 4.57 -35.47 -11.57
CA ARG A 183 3.25 -34.89 -11.74
C ARG A 183 2.68 -35.20 -13.12
N GLY A 184 1.43 -35.67 -13.11
CA GLY A 184 0.69 -36.02 -14.32
C GLY A 184 0.02 -34.83 -15.00
N THR A 185 -0.73 -35.13 -16.06
CA THR A 185 -1.65 -34.20 -16.72
C THR A 185 -2.99 -34.88 -16.95
N SER A 186 -4.08 -34.15 -16.80
CA SER A 186 -5.36 -34.57 -17.37
C SER A 186 -5.27 -34.58 -18.89
N THR A 187 -5.94 -35.56 -19.50
CA THR A 187 -6.13 -35.70 -20.96
C THR A 187 -7.60 -35.91 -21.33
N THR A 188 -8.48 -35.90 -20.34
CA THR A 188 -9.94 -36.00 -20.48
C THR A 188 -10.53 -34.63 -20.15
N ARG A 189 -11.68 -34.23 -20.70
CA ARG A 189 -12.29 -32.91 -20.42
C ARG A 189 -13.39 -32.96 -19.37
N THR A 190 -13.84 -34.16 -19.01
CA THR A 190 -14.98 -34.41 -18.12
C THR A 190 -14.55 -35.05 -16.81
N ASP A 191 -13.24 -35.21 -16.58
CA ASP A 191 -12.73 -35.64 -15.28
C ASP A 191 -12.84 -34.51 -14.26
N THR A 192 -13.06 -34.89 -13.01
CA THR A 192 -13.27 -33.97 -11.90
C THR A 192 -12.51 -34.49 -10.67
N GLY A 193 -12.03 -33.59 -9.83
CA GLY A 193 -11.30 -33.95 -8.61
C GLY A 193 -9.79 -34.05 -8.82
N ASP A 194 -9.11 -34.74 -7.90
CA ASP A 194 -7.65 -34.85 -7.90
C ASP A 194 -7.15 -35.53 -9.19
N GLY A 195 -6.31 -34.82 -9.95
CA GLY A 195 -5.77 -35.29 -11.24
C GLY A 195 -6.49 -34.76 -12.49
N ALA A 196 -7.59 -34.00 -12.34
CA ALA A 196 -8.31 -33.38 -13.45
C ALA A 196 -7.62 -32.10 -14.01
N CYS A 197 -6.48 -31.69 -13.44
CA CYS A 197 -5.77 -30.49 -13.88
C CYS A 197 -4.87 -30.79 -15.07
N GLU A 198 -4.79 -29.84 -15.99
CA GLU A 198 -3.93 -29.92 -17.16
C GLU A 198 -2.54 -29.39 -16.80
N THR A 199 -1.52 -30.21 -17.03
CA THR A 199 -0.14 -29.76 -16.96
C THR A 199 0.34 -29.56 -18.39
N ILE A 200 0.66 -28.31 -18.74
CA ILE A 200 1.01 -27.93 -20.11
C ILE A 200 2.46 -27.47 -20.16
N PHE A 201 3.29 -28.17 -20.93
CA PHE A 201 4.57 -27.63 -21.35
C PHE A 201 4.35 -26.65 -22.51
N VAL A 202 4.43 -25.36 -22.21
CA VAL A 202 4.09 -24.25 -23.10
C VAL A 202 5.25 -23.96 -24.05
N THR A 203 4.96 -24.04 -25.34
CA THR A 203 5.92 -23.74 -26.42
C THR A 203 5.59 -22.43 -27.13
N ASP A 204 4.36 -21.92 -27.00
CA ASP A 204 3.93 -20.66 -27.57
C ASP A 204 2.78 -20.06 -26.75
N TYR A 205 2.79 -18.75 -26.55
CA TYR A 205 1.83 -18.06 -25.69
C TYR A 205 1.51 -16.66 -26.21
N ASP A 206 0.24 -16.40 -26.48
CA ASP A 206 -0.24 -15.11 -26.96
C ASP A 206 -1.27 -14.52 -26.00
N VAL A 207 -1.19 -13.22 -25.76
CA VAL A 207 -2.27 -12.46 -25.13
C VAL A 207 -3.07 -11.77 -26.24
N LEU A 208 -4.24 -12.31 -26.53
CA LEU A 208 -5.14 -11.87 -27.61
C LEU A 208 -5.75 -10.49 -27.27
N ALA A 209 -6.14 -10.31 -26.01
CA ALA A 209 -6.63 -9.05 -25.49
C ALA A 209 -6.32 -8.94 -23.99
N ARG A 210 -5.91 -7.75 -23.54
CA ARG A 210 -5.66 -7.46 -22.12
C ARG A 210 -6.87 -6.77 -21.49
N PHE A 211 -7.31 -7.26 -20.33
CA PHE A 211 -8.27 -6.54 -19.52
C PHE A 211 -7.60 -5.36 -18.79
N GLY A 212 -8.39 -4.36 -18.40
CA GLY A 212 -7.90 -3.17 -17.68
C GLY A 212 -7.13 -2.14 -18.52
N GLY A 213 -6.61 -2.52 -19.69
CA GLY A 213 -6.00 -1.59 -20.66
C GLY A 213 -5.00 -0.60 -20.03
N PRO A 214 -5.15 0.73 -20.24
CA PRO A 214 -4.24 1.73 -19.67
C PRO A 214 -4.17 1.71 -18.13
N TRP A 215 -5.21 1.24 -17.45
CA TRP A 215 -5.26 1.21 -15.98
C TRP A 215 -4.22 0.27 -15.38
N ARG A 216 -3.76 -0.76 -16.09
CA ARG A 216 -2.65 -1.62 -15.65
C ARG A 216 -1.35 -0.81 -15.54
N THR A 217 -1.03 -0.02 -16.55
CA THR A 217 0.16 0.85 -16.54
C THR A 217 0.04 1.95 -15.49
N ILE A 218 -1.14 2.60 -15.38
CA ILE A 218 -1.39 3.62 -14.35
C ILE A 218 -1.22 3.02 -12.95
N HIS A 219 -1.70 1.80 -12.71
CA HIS A 219 -1.56 1.12 -11.44
C HIS A 219 -0.10 0.88 -11.07
N SER A 220 0.70 0.32 -12.00
CA SER A 220 2.13 0.12 -11.76
C SER A 220 2.86 1.43 -11.48
N ALA A 221 2.57 2.49 -12.24
CA ALA A 221 3.13 3.82 -11.99
C ALA A 221 2.70 4.40 -10.63
N SER A 222 1.46 4.13 -10.20
CA SER A 222 0.93 4.57 -8.91
C SER A 222 1.61 3.88 -7.73
N ILE A 223 1.93 2.59 -7.86
CA ILE A 223 2.74 1.86 -6.86
C ILE A 223 4.10 2.52 -6.70
N VAL A 224 4.82 2.73 -7.80
CA VAL A 224 6.17 3.32 -7.78
C VAL A 224 6.14 4.73 -7.17
N GLY A 225 5.16 5.55 -7.59
CA GLY A 225 4.96 6.88 -7.02
C GLY A 225 4.64 6.85 -5.52
N PHE A 226 3.75 5.95 -5.10
CA PHE A 226 3.40 5.77 -3.69
C PHE A 226 4.60 5.35 -2.85
N LEU A 227 5.32 4.30 -3.25
CA LEU A 227 6.52 3.82 -2.55
C LEU A 227 7.63 4.87 -2.52
N GLY A 228 7.86 5.58 -3.62
CA GLY A 228 8.85 6.65 -3.69
C GLY A 228 8.53 7.79 -2.71
N THR A 229 7.26 8.21 -2.63
CA THR A 229 6.86 9.23 -1.66
C THR A 229 6.90 8.72 -0.21
N LEU A 230 6.59 7.45 0.03
CA LEU A 230 6.71 6.81 1.35
C LEU A 230 8.17 6.78 1.81
N LEU A 231 9.10 6.41 0.92
CA LEU A 231 10.54 6.42 1.18
C LEU A 231 11.03 7.82 1.55
N LEU A 232 10.60 8.86 0.83
CA LEU A 232 10.95 10.25 1.15
C LEU A 232 10.39 10.68 2.52
N LEU A 233 9.19 10.25 2.88
CA LEU A 233 8.59 10.51 4.19
C LEU A 233 9.35 9.79 5.31
N ALA A 234 9.71 8.52 5.09
CA ALA A 234 10.49 7.73 6.03
C ALA A 234 11.90 8.30 6.22
N GLY A 235 12.59 8.65 5.13
CA GLY A 235 13.89 9.32 5.16
C GLY A 235 13.83 10.66 5.89
N TRP A 236 12.77 11.45 5.67
CA TRP A 236 12.56 12.69 6.42
C TRP A 236 12.28 12.45 7.91
N PHE A 237 11.55 11.39 8.24
CA PHE A 237 11.29 11.01 9.63
C PHE A 237 12.58 10.57 10.34
N VAL A 238 13.39 9.73 9.70
CA VAL A 238 14.72 9.32 10.20
C VAL A 238 15.62 10.55 10.34
N TYR A 239 15.69 11.41 9.33
CA TYR A 239 16.42 12.66 9.42
C TYR A 239 15.95 13.48 10.62
N ARG A 240 14.65 13.59 10.89
CA ARG A 240 14.10 14.28 12.07
C ARG A 240 14.51 13.66 13.41
N LEU A 241 14.75 12.35 13.47
CA LEU A 241 15.19 11.66 14.69
C LEU A 241 16.66 11.94 15.01
N PHE A 242 17.49 12.11 13.99
CA PHE A 242 18.95 12.23 14.13
C PHE A 242 19.50 13.63 13.81
N ALA A 243 18.71 14.50 13.19
CA ALA A 243 19.10 15.88 12.94
C ALA A 243 19.26 16.58 14.29
N PRO A 244 20.39 17.29 14.52
CA PRO A 244 20.58 18.05 15.74
C PRO A 244 19.44 19.07 15.88
N GLU A 245 18.80 19.09 17.06
CA GLU A 245 17.76 20.07 17.41
C GLU A 245 18.30 21.49 17.14
N SER A 246 17.61 22.23 16.27
CA SER A 246 18.06 23.53 15.75
C SER A 246 17.85 24.65 16.78
N LEU A 247 18.56 25.77 16.66
CA LEU A 247 18.38 26.95 17.53
C LEU A 247 16.92 27.47 17.58
N ASN A 248 16.08 27.18 16.57
CA ASN A 248 14.64 27.49 16.58
C ASN A 248 13.86 26.76 17.69
N ASP A 249 14.44 25.71 18.30
CA ASP A 249 13.83 25.01 19.42
C ASP A 249 13.81 25.88 20.69
N VAL A 250 14.83 26.74 20.89
CA VAL A 250 14.91 27.69 22.01
C VAL A 250 13.78 28.71 21.92
N GLU A 251 13.62 29.36 20.77
CA GLU A 251 12.55 30.34 20.53
C GLU A 251 11.16 29.71 20.71
N ARG A 252 10.97 28.47 20.25
CA ARG A 252 9.70 27.74 20.47
C ARG A 252 9.41 27.51 21.96
N PHE A 253 10.42 27.22 22.77
CA PHE A 253 10.23 27.06 24.21
C PHE A 253 9.91 28.40 24.88
N VAL A 254 10.57 29.48 24.46
CA VAL A 254 10.26 30.85 24.93
C VAL A 254 8.82 31.24 24.56
N ASP A 255 8.39 31.05 23.31
CA ASP A 255 7.01 31.35 22.88
C ASP A 255 5.94 30.56 23.65
N LYS A 256 6.24 29.28 23.95
CA LYS A 256 5.35 28.46 24.78
C LYS A 256 5.30 28.97 26.22
N ALA A 257 6.45 29.40 26.76
CA ALA A 257 6.50 29.99 28.09
C ALA A 257 5.67 31.27 28.18
N THR A 258 5.78 32.15 27.19
CA THR A 258 4.98 33.38 27.10
C THR A 258 3.49 33.07 27.09
N ARG A 259 3.04 32.14 26.23
CA ARG A 259 1.63 31.72 26.20
C ARG A 259 1.16 31.12 27.53
N CYS A 260 1.98 30.32 28.20
CA CYS A 260 1.67 29.79 29.53
C CYS A 260 1.48 30.93 30.55
N ALA A 261 2.39 31.91 30.57
CA ALA A 261 2.31 33.06 31.47
C ALA A 261 1.08 33.93 31.20
N GLU A 262 0.75 34.21 29.93
CA GLU A 262 -0.45 34.96 29.52
C GLU A 262 -1.75 34.29 30.00
N HIS A 263 -1.78 32.96 30.09
CA HIS A 263 -2.92 32.19 30.58
C HIS A 263 -2.87 31.93 32.10
N GLY A 264 -1.89 32.50 32.81
CA GLY A 264 -1.72 32.36 34.26
C GLY A 264 -1.05 31.05 34.71
N ASP A 265 -0.59 30.19 33.79
CA ASP A 265 0.21 28.99 34.10
C ASP A 265 1.69 29.34 34.25
N LEU A 266 2.02 30.08 35.31
CA LEU A 266 3.39 30.51 35.62
C LEU A 266 4.34 29.31 35.85
N ASN A 267 3.86 28.23 36.47
CA ASN A 267 4.63 27.00 36.63
C ASN A 267 4.92 26.29 35.29
N GLY A 268 3.98 26.32 34.36
CA GLY A 268 4.19 25.88 32.97
C GLY A 268 5.20 26.73 32.24
N ALA A 269 5.17 28.06 32.44
CA ALA A 269 6.14 28.98 31.87
C ALA A 269 7.57 28.67 32.38
N LEU A 270 7.76 28.46 33.69
CA LEU A 270 9.05 28.05 34.26
C LEU A 270 9.57 26.75 33.66
N ARG A 271 8.72 25.73 33.50
CA ARG A 271 9.12 24.44 32.89
C ARG A 271 9.61 24.62 31.44
N MET A 272 8.98 25.51 30.67
CA MET A 272 9.39 25.76 29.29
C MET A 272 10.70 26.58 29.23
N LEU A 273 10.86 27.59 30.09
CA LEU A 273 12.09 28.39 30.17
C LEU A 273 13.28 27.57 30.67
N ALA A 274 13.07 26.65 31.63
CA ALA A 274 14.11 25.71 32.05
C ALA A 274 14.61 24.86 30.87
N LYS A 275 13.70 24.33 30.04
CA LYS A 275 14.06 23.64 28.80
C LYS A 275 14.81 24.54 27.82
N ALA A 276 14.42 25.80 27.69
CA ALA A 276 15.11 26.77 26.83
C ALA A 276 16.57 27.01 27.30
N ILE A 277 16.80 27.12 28.62
CA ILE A 277 18.13 27.28 29.23
C ILE A 277 18.99 26.02 29.05
N GLU A 278 18.42 24.83 29.25
CA GLU A 278 19.12 23.56 29.00
C GLU A 278 19.61 23.45 27.55
N ARG A 279 18.87 24.04 26.60
CA ARG A 279 19.25 24.06 25.17
C ARG A 279 20.29 25.12 24.83
N ASN A 280 20.17 26.33 25.37
CA ASN A 280 21.16 27.38 25.17
C ASN A 280 21.37 28.22 26.43
N PRO A 281 22.40 27.91 27.24
CA PRO A 281 22.65 28.57 28.52
C PRO A 281 23.36 29.93 28.40
N TYR A 282 23.57 30.44 27.17
CA TYR A 282 24.28 31.70 26.88
C TYR A 282 23.34 32.81 26.39
N ARG A 283 22.03 32.59 26.43
CA ARG A 283 21.00 33.54 25.99
C ARG A 283 20.45 34.33 27.18
N PRO A 284 20.82 35.61 27.37
CA PRO A 284 20.43 36.39 28.55
C PRO A 284 18.92 36.67 28.61
N ASP A 285 18.25 36.76 27.46
CA ASP A 285 16.81 36.97 27.34
C ASP A 285 15.98 35.86 28.00
N ILE A 286 16.44 34.60 27.98
CA ILE A 286 15.73 33.49 28.61
C ILE A 286 15.76 33.60 30.15
N PHE A 287 16.92 33.99 30.70
CA PHE A 287 17.06 34.23 32.13
C PHE A 287 16.23 35.45 32.57
N ASN A 288 16.22 36.53 31.77
CA ASN A 288 15.35 37.68 32.03
C ASN A 288 13.86 37.30 32.02
N ALA A 289 13.42 36.48 31.06
CA ALA A 289 12.06 35.98 31.01
C ALA A 289 11.71 35.09 32.23
N ARG A 290 12.65 34.25 32.68
CA ARG A 290 12.45 33.39 33.86
C ARG A 290 12.41 34.18 35.17
N ALA A 291 13.23 35.22 35.28
CA ALA A 291 13.20 36.14 36.41
C ALA A 291 11.83 36.81 36.58
N ALA A 292 11.22 37.30 35.49
CA ALA A 292 9.90 37.91 35.52
C ALA A 292 8.81 36.93 35.99
N VAL A 293 8.92 35.65 35.60
CA VAL A 293 7.98 34.61 36.05
C VAL A 293 8.17 34.28 37.53
N HIS A 294 9.41 34.21 38.03
CA HIS A 294 9.69 34.03 39.47
C HIS A 294 9.17 35.20 40.31
N GLU A 295 9.31 36.44 39.83
CA GLU A 295 8.76 37.62 40.49
C GLU A 295 7.22 37.57 40.58
N ALA A 296 6.55 37.18 39.48
CA ALA A 296 5.10 36.98 39.47
C ALA A 296 4.63 35.84 40.39
N LEU A 297 5.50 34.88 40.71
CA LEU A 297 5.26 33.81 41.67
C LEU A 297 5.61 34.18 43.12
N GLY A 298 6.15 35.38 43.37
CA GLY A 298 6.56 35.83 44.69
C GLY A 298 7.87 35.22 45.18
N ASP A 299 8.77 34.82 44.26
CA ASP A 299 10.11 34.28 44.55
C ASP A 299 11.20 35.28 44.08
N PRO A 300 11.43 36.38 44.83
CA PRO A 300 12.37 37.42 44.44
C PRO A 300 13.83 36.94 44.45
N ASP A 301 14.17 35.96 45.29
CA ASP A 301 15.53 35.41 45.39
C ASP A 301 15.92 34.66 44.11
N ALA A 302 15.00 33.86 43.56
CA ALA A 302 15.20 33.20 42.27
C ALA A 302 15.26 34.21 41.11
N ALA A 303 14.43 35.25 41.15
CA ALA A 303 14.44 36.32 40.15
C ALA A 303 15.76 37.11 40.14
N ASP A 304 16.31 37.42 41.32
CA ASP A 304 17.62 38.08 41.47
C ASP A 304 18.78 37.21 40.96
N ASN A 305 18.71 35.89 41.16
CA ASN A 305 19.70 34.97 40.63
C ASN A 305 19.69 34.95 39.09
N ASP A 306 18.51 34.88 38.48
CA ASP A 306 18.37 34.89 37.03
C ASP A 306 18.79 36.23 36.41
N ARG A 307 18.47 37.37 37.03
CA ARG A 307 18.92 38.69 36.57
C ARG A 307 20.44 38.84 36.63
N ARG A 308 21.09 38.34 37.69
CA ARG A 308 22.56 38.29 37.77
C ARG A 308 23.14 37.44 36.64
N ARG A 309 22.57 36.26 36.41
CA ARG A 309 23.02 35.39 35.33
C ARG A 309 22.86 36.03 33.95
N ALA A 310 21.76 36.74 33.70
CA ALA A 310 21.56 37.48 32.46
C ALA A 310 22.58 38.62 32.28
N SER A 311 22.89 39.34 33.35
CA SER A 311 23.91 40.41 33.34
C SER A 311 25.31 39.85 33.06
N ASP A 312 25.69 38.73 33.66
CA ASP A 312 26.98 38.06 33.43
C ASP A 312 27.14 37.63 31.96
N LEU A 313 26.03 37.34 31.29
CA LEU A 313 25.98 36.96 29.86
C LEU A 313 25.90 38.17 28.92
N GLY A 314 25.99 39.40 29.44
CA GLY A 314 25.95 40.64 28.64
C GLY A 314 24.56 41.10 28.21
N GLY A 315 23.50 40.66 28.90
CA GLY A 315 22.14 41.12 28.64
C GLY A 315 21.89 42.53 29.16
N GLU A 316 21.40 43.42 28.31
CA GLU A 316 20.70 44.64 28.76
C GLU A 316 19.32 44.24 29.32
N GLN A 317 18.88 44.90 30.41
CA GLN A 317 17.57 44.62 31.02
C GLN A 317 16.44 44.89 30.01
N PRO A 318 15.57 43.91 29.68
CA PRO A 318 14.40 44.18 28.86
C PRO A 318 13.36 44.93 29.67
N PHE A 319 12.90 46.06 29.15
CA PHE A 319 11.77 46.83 29.69
C PHE A 319 10.48 46.01 29.50
N VAL A 320 9.97 45.41 30.57
CA VAL A 320 8.59 44.92 30.63
C VAL A 320 7.88 45.76 31.69
N THR A 321 6.96 46.63 31.26
CA THR A 321 6.04 47.32 32.17
C THR A 321 5.17 46.28 32.89
N PRO A 322 5.17 46.22 34.23
CA PRO A 322 4.27 45.34 34.97
C PRO A 322 2.87 45.95 34.96
N ALA A 323 2.03 45.55 34.01
CA ALA A 323 0.59 45.85 34.03
C ALA A 323 -0.23 44.76 33.32
N ALA A 324 -0.08 43.52 33.79
CA ALA A 324 -1.07 42.45 33.60
C ALA A 324 -1.18 41.56 34.85
N VAL A 325 -0.90 42.12 36.04
CA VAL A 325 -1.43 41.60 37.30
C VAL A 325 -2.61 42.49 37.66
N GLN A 326 -3.74 42.27 36.98
CA GLN A 326 -5.00 42.85 37.40
C GLN A 326 -5.57 41.97 38.53
N GLU A 327 -5.72 42.62 39.68
CA GLU A 327 -6.35 42.15 40.91
C GLU A 327 -7.56 41.24 40.65
N ARG A 328 -7.53 40.02 41.20
CA ARG A 328 -8.75 39.31 41.55
C ARG A 328 -9.10 39.67 42.99
N ASP A 329 -10.03 40.60 43.07
CA ASP A 329 -10.73 41.11 44.24
C ASP A 329 -11.11 40.01 45.25
N VAL A 330 -10.68 40.23 46.49
CA VAL A 330 -11.23 39.61 47.70
C VAL A 330 -12.53 40.33 48.00
N SER A 331 -13.64 39.64 47.77
CA SER A 331 -15.01 39.99 48.12
C SER A 331 -15.20 41.09 49.19
N ARG A 332 -15.85 42.17 48.76
CA ARG A 332 -16.88 42.97 49.46
C ARG A 332 -16.48 43.71 50.75
N SER A 333 -16.37 45.03 50.63
CA SER A 333 -17.10 45.97 51.50
C SER A 333 -17.10 47.41 50.94
N ARG A 334 -18.24 47.79 50.36
CA ARG A 334 -18.88 49.13 50.34
C ARG A 334 -18.00 50.39 50.17
N ALA A 335 -18.23 51.08 49.04
CA ALA A 335 -18.91 52.39 48.95
C ALA A 335 -18.17 53.43 48.09
N HIS A 336 -18.82 53.72 46.95
CA HIS A 336 -18.99 55.01 46.27
C HIS A 336 -17.82 55.89 45.77
N ALA A 337 -18.10 56.37 44.55
CA ALA A 337 -17.58 57.54 43.83
C ALA A 337 -16.33 57.25 42.99
N GLY A 338 -16.33 57.36 41.66
CA GLY A 338 -17.26 57.98 40.73
C GLY A 338 -16.42 58.59 39.61
N TYR A 339 -16.14 57.82 38.56
CA TYR A 339 -15.54 58.33 37.33
C TYR A 339 -16.20 57.64 36.13
N ARG A 340 -16.88 58.44 35.29
CA ARG A 340 -17.52 57.99 34.05
C ARG A 340 -16.65 58.40 32.85
N PRO A 341 -16.42 57.50 31.87
CA PRO A 341 -15.61 57.74 30.67
C PRO A 341 -16.39 58.44 29.53
N PRO A 342 -15.68 58.99 28.52
CA PRO A 342 -16.16 60.05 27.62
C PRO A 342 -16.91 59.55 26.37
N TRP A 343 -17.88 58.65 26.53
CA TRP A 343 -18.73 58.19 25.41
C TRP A 343 -20.19 58.13 25.87
N LEU A 344 -20.72 59.30 26.18
CA LEU A 344 -22.14 59.60 26.20
C LEU A 344 -22.28 61.09 25.82
N ASP A 345 -22.25 61.36 24.52
CA ASP A 345 -23.13 62.36 23.93
C ASP A 345 -23.93 61.59 22.87
N GLU A 346 -25.20 61.31 23.17
CA GLU A 346 -26.35 61.68 22.34
C GLU A 346 -27.66 61.31 23.05
N ASP A 347 -28.61 62.24 22.91
CA ASP A 347 -30.06 62.17 23.16
C ASP A 347 -30.63 62.42 24.56
N GLY A 348 -31.13 63.65 24.73
CA GLY A 348 -32.59 63.83 24.75
C GLY A 348 -33.24 64.30 26.05
N HIS A 349 -33.57 65.60 26.07
CA HIS A 349 -34.58 66.32 26.86
C HIS A 349 -34.25 66.77 28.30
#